data_AF-A0A1H3LUM4-F1
#
_entry.id   AF-A0A1H3LUM4-F1
#
_cell.length_a   1.000
_cell.length_b   1.000
_cell.length_c   1.000
_cell.angle_alpha   90.00
_cell.angle_beta   90.00
_cell.angle_gamma   90.00
#
_symmetry.space_group_name_H-M   'P 1'
#
loop_
_entity.id
_entity.type
_entity.pdbx_description
1 polymer ?
#
loop_
_entity_poly.entity_id
_entity_poly.type
_entity_poly.pdbx_seq_one_letter_code
_entity_poly.pdbx_strand_id
1 'polypeptide(L)'
;MAQQLFNPGHGNFSGLTGTAWNPATVADNRYRFQVQLLAVDFHGTNTAYRYSGPGSVLSPGSIDFSSANLQGNSDSSRPKLFSTGIAVRGPGMLLSLGPKQGLALSTRVRTALQGNNIAGDFLQAAVDEFELPNRLKDNSFNLNLNGFAEWDATYGRVLLDKEQHFLKGGVTVKLLRGIGSAHLQARNADIEVVPEAAQIGDTIVRLNSYTGSFAYSNPNAFTDIDVQKAAKWLTSGGSPGSGWGADLGVVYEYRPDAGQSGGLGMQGSGGADRGRNKYKYRLSVAVTDIGSILYREQAVAFQNINLRNVGVSESDLSGLDADNLDTKINHILRTQKFDRENRFRAGLPTALNIDVDYKLKGVLYANVAVSHGLRTRFAPGMRHFSYAAFTPRMETRWLELATPISLSNNYQTLAYGAMVRFGPLVVGSNNIAALFESSEPYGANVYAELSLLAWAHSKRKNKAAKGKKTSAPTTVPTSDPTLSPDPTLSPEPTPAPVPTPEPTPTSTSEPVPTPEPTPTSEPVPTPEPIPTPEPTPEPAPTSAPIPTSEPIPTPEPTPKPTSVPTPTPEPTSAPTASPEPVK
;
A
#
# COMPACT_ATOMS: atom_id res chain seq x y z
N MET A 1 2.79 -0.42 1.74
CA MET A 1 3.73 0.65 1.36
C MET A 1 4.04 0.67 -0.15
N ALA A 2 3.93 -0.46 -0.87
CA ALA A 2 3.97 -0.51 -2.36
C ALA A 2 2.82 0.21 -3.09
N GLN A 3 2.10 1.07 -2.36
CA GLN A 3 0.93 1.83 -2.77
C GLN A 3 1.24 3.34 -2.75
N GLN A 4 2.36 3.75 -2.14
CA GLN A 4 2.50 5.05 -1.48
C GLN A 4 3.27 6.06 -2.32
N LEU A 5 2.69 6.43 -3.47
CA LEU A 5 2.96 7.72 -4.12
C LEU A 5 2.08 8.81 -3.47
N PHE A 6 2.17 9.01 -2.16
CA PHE A 6 1.24 9.90 -1.45
C PHE A 6 1.38 11.35 -1.89
N ASN A 7 2.60 11.87 -1.97
CA ASN A 7 2.80 13.28 -2.29
C ASN A 7 2.21 13.71 -3.65
N PRO A 8 2.46 13.00 -4.77
CA PRO A 8 1.88 13.39 -6.06
C PRO A 8 0.38 13.14 -6.20
N GLY A 9 -0.26 12.36 -5.31
CA GLY A 9 -1.69 12.03 -5.42
C GLY A 9 -2.65 13.16 -5.03
N HIS A 10 -2.21 14.12 -4.20
CA HIS A 10 -3.10 15.11 -3.58
C HIS A 10 -3.17 16.45 -4.33
N GLY A 11 -2.16 16.76 -5.16
CA GLY A 11 -2.11 18.00 -5.94
C GLY A 11 -3.24 18.08 -6.98
N ASN A 12 -3.53 19.28 -7.47
CA ASN A 12 -4.57 19.47 -8.50
C ASN A 12 -4.11 19.06 -9.90
N PHE A 13 -2.81 18.90 -10.08
CA PHE A 13 -2.17 18.47 -11.33
C PHE A 13 -1.57 17.06 -11.20
N SER A 14 -2.13 16.24 -10.31
CA SER A 14 -1.74 14.85 -10.03
C SER A 14 -2.05 13.86 -11.15
N GLY A 15 -3.03 14.17 -12.01
CA GLY A 15 -3.33 13.36 -13.19
C GLY A 15 -3.71 11.92 -12.85
N LEU A 16 -3.14 10.95 -13.57
CA LEU A 16 -3.29 9.50 -13.32
C LEU A 16 -2.83 9.06 -11.93
N THR A 17 -1.88 9.77 -11.31
CA THR A 17 -1.45 9.43 -9.95
C THR A 17 -2.54 9.78 -8.94
N GLY A 18 -3.32 10.85 -9.19
CA GLY A 18 -4.51 11.21 -8.40
C GLY A 18 -5.66 10.21 -8.52
N THR A 19 -5.84 9.55 -9.68
CA THR A 19 -6.93 8.59 -9.87
C THR A 19 -6.76 7.34 -9.01
N ALA A 20 -5.52 6.95 -8.72
CA ALA A 20 -5.22 5.84 -7.81
C ALA A 20 -5.46 6.16 -6.34
N TRP A 21 -5.49 7.44 -5.96
CA TRP A 21 -5.92 7.87 -4.63
C TRP A 21 -7.44 7.95 -4.53
N ASN A 22 -8.05 8.59 -5.54
CA ASN A 22 -9.50 8.71 -5.65
C ASN A 22 -9.92 8.76 -7.13
N PRO A 23 -10.70 7.77 -7.62
CA PRO A 23 -11.06 7.69 -9.04
C PRO A 23 -11.90 8.87 -9.53
N ALA A 24 -12.59 9.60 -8.64
CA ALA A 24 -13.37 10.78 -9.03
C ALA A 24 -12.52 11.93 -9.56
N THR A 25 -11.20 11.93 -9.31
CA THR A 25 -10.27 12.97 -9.78
C THR A 25 -10.04 12.95 -11.29
N VAL A 26 -10.47 11.88 -11.98
CA VAL A 26 -10.48 11.83 -13.45
C VAL A 26 -11.47 12.85 -14.05
N ALA A 27 -12.51 13.22 -13.30
CA ALA A 27 -13.47 14.27 -13.69
C ALA A 27 -12.98 15.67 -13.28
N ASP A 28 -13.28 16.67 -14.14
CA ASP A 28 -12.76 18.04 -14.03
C ASP A 28 -11.22 18.10 -13.88
N ASN A 29 -10.52 17.16 -14.54
CA ASN A 29 -9.07 17.10 -14.49
C ASN A 29 -8.45 18.32 -15.21
N ARG A 30 -7.28 18.76 -14.71
CA ARG A 30 -6.53 19.90 -15.26
C ARG A 30 -5.78 19.56 -16.55
N TYR A 31 -5.62 18.28 -16.86
CA TYR A 31 -5.12 17.80 -18.15
C TYR A 31 -6.27 17.57 -19.13
N ARG A 32 -6.08 18.02 -20.38
CA ARG A 32 -6.92 17.58 -21.51
C ARG A 32 -6.61 16.13 -21.85
N PHE A 33 -5.32 15.82 -21.95
CA PHE A 33 -4.82 14.46 -21.99
C PHE A 33 -3.52 14.38 -21.19
N GLN A 34 -3.25 13.20 -20.62
CA GLN A 34 -1.97 12.82 -20.06
C GLN A 34 -1.66 11.40 -20.53
N VAL A 35 -0.41 11.12 -20.88
CA VAL A 35 0.11 9.77 -21.05
C VAL A 35 1.24 9.60 -20.04
N GLN A 36 1.02 8.77 -19.04
CA GLN A 36 2.07 8.37 -18.09
C GLN A 36 2.92 7.31 -18.77
N LEU A 37 4.20 7.65 -19.02
CA LEU A 37 5.15 6.73 -19.63
C LEU A 37 5.63 5.72 -18.60
N LEU A 38 6.07 6.23 -17.45
CA LEU A 38 6.62 5.44 -16.37
C LEU A 38 6.48 6.19 -15.04
N ALA A 39 6.07 5.49 -13.99
CA ALA A 39 6.28 5.91 -12.61
C ALA A 39 6.88 4.75 -11.82
N VAL A 40 7.89 5.02 -11.01
CA VAL A 40 8.54 4.03 -10.16
C VAL A 40 8.53 4.54 -8.73
N ASP A 41 8.20 3.65 -7.80
CA ASP A 41 8.22 3.87 -6.37
C ASP A 41 8.97 2.71 -5.71
N PHE A 42 10.00 3.05 -4.94
CA PHE A 42 10.74 2.10 -4.11
C PHE A 42 10.58 2.50 -2.66
N HIS A 43 10.36 1.52 -1.79
CA HIS A 43 10.34 1.74 -0.34
C HIS A 43 10.99 0.56 0.39
N GLY A 44 11.58 0.89 1.53
CA GLY A 44 12.04 -0.07 2.53
C GLY A 44 11.92 0.58 3.90
N THR A 45 11.00 0.13 4.75
CA THR A 45 10.79 0.72 6.08
C THR A 45 10.47 -0.32 7.12
N ASN A 46 10.70 0.05 8.37
CA ASN A 46 10.41 -0.77 9.53
C ASN A 46 10.06 0.12 10.74
N THR A 47 9.59 -0.48 11.83
CA THR A 47 9.33 0.24 13.11
C THR A 47 10.19 -0.24 14.27
N ALA A 48 11.10 -1.18 14.01
CA ALA A 48 11.92 -1.85 15.02
C ALA A 48 13.32 -1.26 15.16
N TYR A 49 13.95 -0.80 14.08
CA TYR A 49 15.33 -0.33 14.04
C TYR A 49 15.49 0.94 13.22
N ARG A 50 16.27 1.86 13.75
CA ARG A 50 16.83 2.97 12.99
C ARG A 50 18.19 2.57 12.44
N TYR A 51 18.48 3.00 11.22
CA TYR A 51 19.78 2.80 10.61
C TYR A 51 20.73 3.93 11.00
N SER A 52 21.79 3.64 11.76
CA SER A 52 22.82 4.63 12.15
C SER A 52 24.21 4.33 11.60
N GLY A 53 24.30 3.39 10.66
CA GLY A 53 25.55 3.04 9.98
C GLY A 53 25.96 4.04 8.90
N PRO A 54 27.13 3.83 8.28
CA PRO A 54 27.65 4.72 7.25
C PRO A 54 26.88 4.61 5.93
N GLY A 55 26.85 5.68 5.14
CA GLY A 55 26.19 5.70 3.83
C GLY A 55 24.70 6.02 3.84
N SER A 56 24.13 6.23 2.66
CA SER A 56 22.74 6.66 2.48
C SER A 56 22.20 6.26 1.10
N VAL A 57 20.93 6.51 0.83
CA VAL A 57 20.33 6.26 -0.50
C VAL A 57 21.07 7.00 -1.62
N LEU A 58 21.62 8.19 -1.36
CA LEU A 58 22.36 8.99 -2.35
C LEU A 58 23.85 8.63 -2.42
N SER A 59 24.39 8.00 -1.39
CA SER A 59 25.78 7.54 -1.30
C SER A 59 25.81 6.11 -0.78
N PRO A 60 25.46 5.12 -1.61
CA PRO A 60 25.19 3.76 -1.15
C PRO A 60 26.44 2.93 -0.83
N GLY A 61 27.65 3.45 -1.09
CA GLY A 61 28.91 2.69 -1.12
C GLY A 61 29.36 2.04 0.20
N SER A 62 28.54 2.01 1.24
CA SER A 62 28.88 1.50 2.56
C SER A 62 27.66 1.12 3.43
N ILE A 63 26.47 0.92 2.86
CA ILE A 63 25.29 0.59 3.69
C ILE A 63 25.47 -0.82 4.26
N ASP A 64 25.63 -0.91 5.59
CA ASP A 64 25.83 -2.16 6.33
C ASP A 64 24.77 -2.29 7.43
N PHE A 65 23.88 -3.28 7.29
CA PHE A 65 22.77 -3.53 8.22
C PHE A 65 23.15 -4.47 9.39
N SER A 66 24.43 -4.60 9.73
CA SER A 66 24.88 -5.30 10.93
C SER A 66 24.29 -4.68 12.21
N SER A 67 24.17 -5.48 13.28
CA SER A 67 23.61 -5.06 14.57
C SER A 67 24.30 -3.81 15.15
N ALA A 68 25.59 -3.61 14.88
CA ALA A 68 26.35 -2.42 15.27
C ALA A 68 25.82 -1.11 14.67
N ASN A 69 25.15 -1.19 13.50
CA ASN A 69 24.61 -0.04 12.76
C ASN A 69 23.09 0.09 12.91
N LEU A 70 22.47 -0.71 13.76
CA LEU A 70 21.02 -0.74 13.98
C LEU A 70 20.69 -0.35 15.42
N GLN A 71 19.99 0.77 15.57
CA GLN A 71 19.50 1.20 16.87
C GLN A 71 18.08 0.68 17.10
N GLY A 72 17.93 -0.26 18.04
CA GLY A 72 16.66 -0.86 18.40
C GLY A 72 15.68 0.12 19.04
N ASN A 73 14.41 0.02 18.66
CA ASN A 73 13.30 0.73 19.25
C ASN A 73 12.74 -0.06 20.45
N SER A 74 13.08 0.40 21.65
CA SER A 74 12.73 -0.20 22.93
C SER A 74 11.23 -0.21 23.27
N ASP A 75 10.36 0.41 22.46
CA ASP A 75 8.91 0.35 22.65
C ASP A 75 8.36 -1.06 22.36
N SER A 76 8.28 -1.90 23.39
CA SER A 76 7.68 -3.24 23.35
C SER A 76 6.15 -3.23 23.39
N SER A 77 5.52 -2.08 23.67
CA SER A 77 4.06 -1.97 23.83
C SER A 77 3.30 -2.12 22.51
N ARG A 78 3.99 -1.92 21.38
CA ARG A 78 3.41 -1.98 20.04
C ARG A 78 4.04 -3.07 19.20
N PRO A 79 3.23 -3.86 18.48
CA PRO A 79 3.76 -4.82 17.53
C PRO A 79 4.50 -4.08 16.41
N LYS A 80 5.66 -4.62 16.07
CA LYS A 80 6.52 -4.11 15.01
C LYS A 80 6.04 -4.53 13.63
N LEU A 81 6.52 -3.80 12.64
CA LEU A 81 6.24 -4.10 11.24
C LEU A 81 7.43 -3.70 10.38
N PHE A 82 7.49 -4.29 9.19
CA PHE A 82 8.39 -3.88 8.13
C PHE A 82 7.71 -4.04 6.77
N SER A 83 8.18 -3.29 5.79
CA SER A 83 7.72 -3.37 4.41
C SER A 83 8.83 -2.93 3.48
N THR A 84 9.18 -3.78 2.53
CA THR A 84 10.02 -3.44 1.38
C THR A 84 9.28 -3.78 0.10
N GLY A 85 9.57 -3.08 -0.99
CA GLY A 85 8.91 -3.35 -2.26
C GLY A 85 9.13 -2.28 -3.31
N ILE A 86 8.65 -2.60 -4.51
CA ILE A 86 8.69 -1.74 -5.67
C ILE A 86 7.31 -1.71 -6.33
N ALA A 87 6.88 -0.54 -6.77
CA ALA A 87 5.74 -0.38 -7.65
C ALA A 87 6.16 0.34 -8.92
N VAL A 88 5.78 -0.24 -10.06
CA VAL A 88 5.99 0.35 -11.39
C VAL A 88 4.62 0.61 -12.00
N ARG A 89 4.38 1.82 -12.49
CA ARG A 89 3.16 2.19 -13.23
C ARG A 89 3.52 2.63 -14.62
N GLY A 90 2.63 2.37 -15.57
CA GLY A 90 2.81 2.73 -16.96
C GLY A 90 2.97 1.51 -17.88
N PRO A 91 2.61 1.67 -19.17
CA PRO A 91 2.02 2.87 -19.76
C PRO A 91 0.57 3.13 -19.27
N GLY A 92 0.19 4.40 -19.17
CA GLY A 92 -1.17 4.81 -18.81
C GLY A 92 -1.62 6.06 -19.57
N MET A 93 -2.92 6.24 -19.73
CA MET A 93 -3.51 7.39 -20.40
C MET A 93 -4.73 7.92 -19.65
N LEU A 94 -4.82 9.23 -19.50
CA LEU A 94 -5.99 9.96 -19.03
C LEU A 94 -6.51 10.87 -20.15
N LEU A 95 -7.82 10.84 -20.37
CA LEU A 95 -8.50 11.67 -21.35
C LEU A 95 -9.70 12.38 -20.72
N SER A 96 -9.70 13.71 -20.84
CA SER A 96 -10.87 14.52 -20.52
C SER A 96 -11.86 14.55 -21.67
N LEU A 97 -13.01 13.88 -21.53
CA LEU A 97 -14.07 13.83 -22.55
C LEU A 97 -14.94 15.11 -22.61
N GLY A 98 -14.77 16.02 -21.66
CA GLY A 98 -15.52 17.27 -21.57
C GLY A 98 -15.35 17.89 -20.19
N PRO A 99 -16.07 18.98 -19.87
CA PRO A 99 -15.96 19.62 -18.55
C PRO A 99 -16.46 18.72 -17.40
N LYS A 100 -17.36 17.77 -17.71
CA LYS A 100 -18.03 16.95 -16.71
C LYS A 100 -17.56 15.50 -16.65
N GLN A 101 -16.72 15.03 -17.57
CA GLN A 101 -16.42 13.60 -17.70
C GLN A 101 -14.93 13.37 -18.02
N GLY A 102 -14.39 12.27 -17.49
CA GLY A 102 -13.04 11.81 -17.78
C GLY A 102 -12.94 10.29 -17.79
N LEU A 103 -12.00 9.79 -18.57
CA LEU A 103 -11.61 8.38 -18.66
C LEU A 103 -10.11 8.24 -18.38
N ALA A 104 -9.73 7.13 -17.78
CA ALA A 104 -8.34 6.73 -17.67
C ALA A 104 -8.17 5.22 -17.84
N LEU A 105 -7.04 4.85 -18.45
CA LEU A 105 -6.53 3.49 -18.52
C LEU A 105 -5.13 3.50 -17.92
N SER A 106 -4.80 2.56 -17.04
CA SER A 106 -3.45 2.45 -16.48
C SER A 106 -3.03 1.01 -16.27
N THR A 107 -1.74 0.76 -16.37
CA THR A 107 -1.12 -0.49 -15.93
C THR A 107 -0.25 -0.25 -14.71
N ARG A 108 -0.13 -1.29 -13.88
CA ARG A 108 0.73 -1.27 -12.70
C ARG A 108 1.24 -2.66 -12.38
N VAL A 109 2.49 -2.74 -11.90
CA VAL A 109 3.06 -3.93 -11.26
C VAL A 109 3.43 -3.55 -9.84
N ARG A 110 3.09 -4.40 -8.87
CA ARG A 110 3.42 -4.22 -7.45
C ARG A 110 4.13 -5.46 -6.96
N THR A 111 5.26 -5.28 -6.29
CA THR A 111 5.86 -6.32 -5.46
C THR A 111 6.11 -5.78 -4.06
N ALA A 112 5.88 -6.63 -3.05
CA ALA A 112 6.16 -6.26 -1.67
C ALA A 112 6.42 -7.49 -0.81
N LEU A 113 7.43 -7.37 0.05
CA LEU A 113 7.60 -8.19 1.22
C LEU A 113 7.18 -7.36 2.44
N GLN A 114 6.27 -7.89 3.25
CA GLN A 114 5.71 -7.19 4.40
C GLN A 114 5.62 -8.11 5.60
N GLY A 115 6.10 -7.63 6.73
CA GLY A 115 5.84 -8.20 8.04
C GLY A 115 4.98 -7.25 8.86
N ASN A 116 3.94 -7.77 9.50
CA ASN A 116 3.17 -7.02 10.49
C ASN A 116 2.87 -7.90 11.69
N ASN A 117 2.41 -7.29 12.79
CA ASN A 117 2.12 -7.98 14.04
C ASN A 117 3.39 -8.44 14.80
N ILE A 118 4.60 -8.18 14.30
CA ILE A 118 5.78 -8.91 14.78
C ILE A 118 6.13 -8.48 16.22
N ALA A 119 6.36 -9.45 17.10
CA ALA A 119 6.86 -9.16 18.44
C ALA A 119 8.24 -8.49 18.37
N GLY A 120 8.48 -7.47 19.19
CA GLY A 120 9.76 -6.76 19.23
C GLY A 120 10.92 -7.70 19.55
N ASP A 121 10.75 -8.50 20.59
CA ASP A 121 11.73 -9.47 21.06
C ASP A 121 12.08 -10.54 20.01
N PHE A 122 11.12 -10.89 19.14
CA PHE A 122 11.37 -11.80 18.01
C PHE A 122 12.23 -11.15 16.93
N LEU A 123 12.02 -9.87 16.61
CA LEU A 123 12.88 -9.15 15.69
C LEU A 123 14.27 -8.91 16.28
N GLN A 124 14.34 -8.67 17.58
CA GLN A 124 15.60 -8.55 18.29
C GLN A 124 16.40 -9.83 18.26
N ALA A 125 15.77 -10.95 18.62
CA ALA A 125 16.41 -12.25 18.46
C ALA A 125 16.87 -12.46 17.00
N ALA A 126 16.10 -12.07 15.98
CA ALA A 126 16.53 -12.23 14.59
C ALA A 126 17.72 -11.33 14.18
N VAL A 127 17.83 -10.11 14.73
CA VAL A 127 18.96 -9.19 14.45
C VAL A 127 20.22 -9.60 15.21
N ASP A 128 20.05 -10.12 16.43
CA ASP A 128 21.13 -10.62 17.27
C ASP A 128 21.45 -12.10 16.94
N GLU A 129 21.13 -12.57 15.73
CA GLU A 129 21.40 -13.92 15.22
C GLU A 129 20.95 -15.06 16.16
N PHE A 130 19.89 -14.80 16.92
CA PHE A 130 19.28 -15.65 17.93
C PHE A 130 20.22 -15.99 19.12
N GLU A 131 21.19 -15.13 19.43
CA GLU A 131 22.09 -15.31 20.58
C GLU A 131 21.37 -15.18 21.95
N LEU A 132 20.30 -14.36 22.04
CA LEU A 132 19.42 -14.20 23.22
C LEU A 132 17.99 -13.77 22.76
N PRO A 133 16.88 -14.11 23.44
CA PRO A 133 16.71 -14.87 24.68
C PRO A 133 16.26 -16.33 24.46
N ASN A 134 16.45 -17.17 25.50
CA ASN A 134 16.19 -18.62 25.47
C ASN A 134 14.75 -19.02 25.14
N ARG A 135 13.74 -18.15 25.36
CA ARG A 135 12.35 -18.48 24.99
C ARG A 135 11.49 -17.24 24.81
N LEU A 136 10.88 -17.12 23.65
CA LEU A 136 9.91 -16.11 23.27
C LEU A 136 8.51 -16.76 23.33
N LYS A 137 7.65 -16.31 24.24
CA LYS A 137 6.28 -16.84 24.40
C LYS A 137 5.25 -15.95 23.72
N ASP A 138 4.14 -16.57 23.31
CA ASP A 138 2.94 -15.89 22.80
C ASP A 138 3.19 -14.90 21.65
N ASN A 139 4.20 -15.20 20.82
CA ASN A 139 4.50 -14.38 19.66
C ASN A 139 3.43 -14.56 18.60
N SER A 140 3.23 -13.52 17.82
CA SER A 140 2.44 -13.61 16.62
C SER A 140 3.07 -12.76 15.53
N PHE A 141 2.95 -13.21 14.29
CA PHE A 141 3.48 -12.50 13.14
C PHE A 141 2.68 -12.85 11.90
N ASN A 142 2.70 -11.93 10.93
CA ASN A 142 2.13 -12.16 9.62
C ASN A 142 3.12 -11.66 8.58
N LEU A 143 3.72 -12.60 7.85
CA LEU A 143 4.65 -12.34 6.77
C LEU A 143 3.93 -12.58 5.44
N ASN A 144 4.09 -11.64 4.51
CA ASN A 144 3.48 -11.69 3.19
C ASN A 144 4.49 -11.24 2.13
N LEU A 145 4.71 -12.08 1.13
CA LEU A 145 5.40 -11.75 -0.11
C LEU A 145 4.38 -11.77 -1.25
N ASN A 146 4.30 -10.71 -2.04
CA ASN A 146 3.31 -10.61 -3.11
C ASN A 146 3.91 -9.94 -4.33
N GLY A 147 3.50 -10.42 -5.51
CA GLY A 147 3.81 -9.85 -6.80
C GLY A 147 2.59 -9.98 -7.71
N PHE A 148 2.09 -8.87 -8.23
CA PHE A 148 0.96 -8.89 -9.16
C PHE A 148 0.93 -7.66 -10.08
N ALA A 149 0.30 -7.84 -11.24
CA ALA A 149 0.04 -6.80 -12.21
C ALA A 149 -1.45 -6.44 -12.24
N GLU A 150 -1.73 -5.20 -12.62
CA GLU A 150 -3.07 -4.59 -12.67
C GLU A 150 -3.26 -3.85 -14.00
N TRP A 151 -4.46 -3.97 -14.56
CA TRP A 151 -4.97 -3.13 -15.64
C TRP A 151 -6.22 -2.45 -15.14
N ASP A 152 -6.19 -1.13 -15.10
CA ASP A 152 -7.23 -0.32 -14.53
C ASP A 152 -7.99 0.41 -15.65
N ALA A 153 -9.31 0.40 -15.56
CA ALA A 153 -10.19 1.25 -16.34
C ALA A 153 -11.00 2.14 -15.39
N THR A 154 -10.77 3.45 -15.47
CA THR A 154 -11.38 4.45 -14.60
C THR A 154 -12.34 5.33 -15.38
N TYR A 155 -13.53 5.57 -14.82
CA TYR A 155 -14.47 6.57 -15.31
C TYR A 155 -14.91 7.46 -14.15
N GLY A 156 -15.08 8.75 -14.43
CA GLY A 156 -15.61 9.69 -13.46
C GLY A 156 -16.39 10.81 -14.10
N ARG A 157 -17.32 11.36 -13.31
CA ARG A 157 -18.22 12.41 -13.75
C ARG A 157 -18.55 13.41 -12.64
N VAL A 158 -18.82 14.65 -13.05
CA VAL A 158 -19.42 15.71 -12.24
C VAL A 158 -20.90 15.40 -12.02
N LEU A 159 -21.26 15.21 -10.76
CA LEU A 159 -22.61 14.86 -10.30
C LEU A 159 -23.43 16.11 -9.94
N LEU A 160 -22.77 17.12 -9.35
CA LEU A 160 -23.38 18.39 -8.98
C LEU A 160 -22.44 19.54 -9.35
N ASP A 161 -23.00 20.59 -9.95
CA ASP A 161 -22.32 21.85 -10.23
C ASP A 161 -23.38 22.95 -10.10
N LYS A 162 -23.60 23.42 -8.86
CA LYS A 162 -24.63 24.41 -8.52
C LYS A 162 -24.06 25.44 -7.57
N GLU A 163 -24.14 26.71 -7.96
CA GLU A 163 -23.66 27.84 -7.17
C GLU A 163 -22.24 27.61 -6.65
N GLN A 164 -22.06 27.51 -5.33
CA GLN A 164 -20.77 27.33 -4.67
C GLN A 164 -20.42 25.85 -4.45
N HIS A 165 -21.30 24.92 -4.79
CA HIS A 165 -21.19 23.51 -4.47
C HIS A 165 -20.90 22.67 -5.71
N PHE A 166 -19.83 21.89 -5.64
CA PHE A 166 -19.41 21.01 -6.73
C PHE A 166 -19.12 19.61 -6.21
N LEU A 167 -19.70 18.60 -6.85
CA LEU A 167 -19.58 17.19 -6.49
C LEU A 167 -19.21 16.37 -7.71
N LYS A 168 -18.24 15.46 -7.56
CA LYS A 168 -17.87 14.49 -8.58
C LYS A 168 -17.71 13.10 -7.97
N GLY A 169 -18.00 12.08 -8.76
CA GLY A 169 -17.83 10.68 -8.40
C GLY A 169 -17.04 9.93 -9.47
N GLY A 170 -16.41 8.83 -9.09
CA GLY A 170 -15.67 7.98 -10.01
C GLY A 170 -15.57 6.55 -9.52
N VAL A 171 -15.31 5.67 -10.49
CA VAL A 171 -15.14 4.24 -10.30
C VAL A 171 -13.96 3.75 -11.13
N THR A 172 -13.19 2.81 -10.57
CA THR A 172 -12.18 2.04 -11.30
C THR A 172 -12.59 0.58 -11.29
N VAL A 173 -12.46 -0.10 -12.43
CA VAL A 173 -12.48 -1.56 -12.52
C VAL A 173 -11.06 -2.04 -12.80
N LYS A 174 -10.61 -3.07 -12.07
CA LYS A 174 -9.26 -3.62 -12.16
C LYS A 174 -9.29 -5.07 -12.58
N LEU A 175 -8.51 -5.41 -13.59
CA LEU A 175 -8.14 -6.78 -13.89
C LEU A 175 -6.79 -7.09 -13.22
N LEU A 176 -6.72 -8.19 -12.48
CA LEU A 176 -5.53 -8.55 -11.69
C LEU A 176 -4.89 -9.83 -12.22
N ARG A 177 -3.57 -9.83 -12.33
CA ARG A 177 -2.75 -11.01 -12.67
C ARG A 177 -1.72 -11.24 -11.58
N GLY A 178 -1.86 -12.35 -10.85
CA GLY A 178 -0.95 -12.74 -9.78
C GLY A 178 0.31 -13.38 -10.34
N ILE A 179 1.46 -12.76 -10.12
CA ILE A 179 2.77 -13.27 -10.53
C ILE A 179 3.23 -14.32 -9.52
N GLY A 180 3.09 -14.00 -8.24
CA GLY A 180 3.37 -14.89 -7.12
C GLY A 180 2.83 -14.32 -5.81
N SER A 181 2.60 -15.17 -4.84
CA SER A 181 2.22 -14.80 -3.48
C SER A 181 2.71 -15.87 -2.53
N ALA A 182 3.20 -15.48 -1.36
CA ALA A 182 3.47 -16.36 -0.25
C ALA A 182 3.08 -15.68 1.05
N HIS A 183 2.62 -16.45 2.02
CA HIS A 183 2.39 -15.98 3.37
C HIS A 183 2.76 -17.02 4.41
N LEU A 184 3.27 -16.55 5.53
CA LEU A 184 3.48 -17.33 6.75
C LEU A 184 2.88 -16.56 7.91
N GLN A 185 1.96 -17.20 8.62
CA GLN A 185 1.20 -16.57 9.69
C GLN A 185 1.36 -17.37 10.97
N ALA A 186 1.72 -16.70 12.05
CA ALA A 186 1.65 -17.24 13.40
C ALA A 186 0.61 -16.45 14.20
N ARG A 187 -0.46 -17.12 14.62
CA ARG A 187 -1.43 -16.57 15.58
C ARG A 187 -0.93 -16.72 17.01
N ASN A 188 -0.18 -17.79 17.27
CA ASN A 188 0.59 -18.03 18.48
C ASN A 188 1.84 -18.81 18.07
N ALA A 189 3.01 -18.38 18.55
CA ALA A 189 4.29 -19.05 18.42
C ALA A 189 5.07 -18.92 19.73
N ASP A 190 5.37 -20.07 20.34
CA ASP A 190 6.30 -20.20 21.45
C ASP A 190 7.59 -20.81 20.90
N ILE A 191 8.62 -19.97 20.85
CA ILE A 191 9.89 -20.24 20.19
C ILE A 191 10.98 -20.25 21.24
N GLU A 192 11.79 -21.28 21.26
CA GLU A 192 12.89 -21.45 22.21
C GLU A 192 14.15 -21.77 21.44
N VAL A 193 15.17 -20.94 21.61
CA VAL A 193 16.50 -21.20 21.03
C VAL A 193 17.21 -22.15 21.97
N VAL A 194 17.52 -23.35 21.47
CA VAL A 194 18.27 -24.37 22.18
C VAL A 194 19.69 -24.34 21.62
N PRO A 195 20.66 -23.76 22.36
CA PRO A 195 22.03 -23.63 21.87
C PRO A 195 22.68 -24.98 21.64
N GLU A 196 23.69 -25.00 20.77
CA GLU A 196 24.50 -26.18 20.51
C GLU A 196 25.01 -26.82 21.81
N ALA A 197 24.81 -28.12 21.92
CA ALA A 197 25.36 -28.94 22.99
C ALA A 197 25.88 -30.24 22.41
N ALA A 198 26.80 -30.92 23.10
CA ALA A 198 27.44 -32.15 22.64
C ALA A 198 26.45 -33.30 22.29
N GLN A 199 25.20 -33.21 22.73
CA GLN A 199 24.12 -34.18 22.43
C GLN A 199 23.23 -33.77 21.24
N ILE A 200 23.27 -32.51 20.83
CA ILE A 200 22.36 -31.89 19.86
C ILE A 200 23.08 -31.60 18.53
N GLY A 201 24.39 -31.33 18.58
CA GLY A 201 25.26 -31.15 17.41
C GLY A 201 25.15 -29.79 16.72
N ASP A 202 23.94 -29.21 16.63
CA ASP A 202 23.66 -27.88 16.08
C ASP A 202 22.80 -27.05 17.07
N THR A 203 22.76 -25.72 16.91
CA THR A 203 21.73 -24.88 17.53
C THR A 203 20.37 -25.17 16.90
N ILE A 204 19.33 -25.39 17.72
CA ILE A 204 17.97 -25.72 17.27
C ILE A 204 17.00 -24.62 17.70
N VAL A 205 16.16 -24.18 16.77
CA VAL A 205 14.98 -23.37 17.07
C VAL A 205 13.81 -24.32 17.36
N ARG A 206 13.46 -24.45 18.64
CA ARG A 206 12.33 -25.27 19.09
C ARG A 206 11.03 -24.48 19.09
N LEU A 207 10.09 -24.92 18.27
CA LEU A 207 8.69 -24.50 18.30
C LEU A 207 7.93 -25.34 19.36
N ASN A 208 7.81 -24.80 20.57
CA ASN A 208 7.05 -25.41 21.66
C ASN A 208 5.56 -25.51 21.29
N SER A 209 5.02 -24.43 20.74
CA SER A 209 3.70 -24.39 20.10
C SER A 209 3.72 -23.43 18.92
N TYR A 210 3.04 -23.80 17.85
CA TYR A 210 2.79 -22.90 16.72
C TYR A 210 1.39 -23.15 16.17
N THR A 211 0.61 -22.08 16.03
CA THR A 211 -0.68 -22.11 15.34
C THR A 211 -0.70 -21.08 14.22
N GLY A 212 -1.11 -21.49 13.02
CA GLY A 212 -0.86 -20.65 11.87
C GLY A 212 -1.42 -21.12 10.55
N SER A 213 -0.99 -20.44 9.50
CA SER A 213 -1.21 -20.85 8.12
C SER A 213 0.03 -20.53 7.29
N PHE A 214 0.20 -21.33 6.24
CA PHE A 214 1.26 -21.15 5.26
C PHE A 214 0.69 -21.34 3.87
N ALA A 215 1.05 -20.47 2.94
CA ALA A 215 0.80 -20.76 1.53
C ALA A 215 1.85 -20.10 0.65
N TYR A 216 2.05 -20.67 -0.54
CA TYR A 216 2.78 -20.03 -1.63
C TYR A 216 2.20 -20.43 -2.99
N SER A 217 2.48 -19.62 -4.00
CA SER A 217 2.22 -19.90 -5.40
C SER A 217 3.47 -19.61 -6.22
N ASN A 218 3.82 -20.50 -7.14
CA ASN A 218 4.97 -20.35 -8.05
C ASN A 218 6.27 -19.95 -7.29
N PRO A 219 7.05 -20.92 -6.78
CA PRO A 219 8.26 -20.62 -6.00
C PRO A 219 9.32 -19.87 -6.82
N ASN A 220 9.27 -19.96 -8.15
CA ASN A 220 10.14 -19.24 -9.09
C ASN A 220 9.63 -17.83 -9.46
N ALA A 221 8.52 -17.37 -8.87
CA ALA A 221 7.94 -16.07 -9.21
C ALA A 221 8.86 -14.90 -8.86
N PHE A 222 9.71 -15.06 -7.84
CA PHE A 222 10.55 -14.00 -7.29
C PHE A 222 12.05 -14.19 -7.49
N THR A 223 12.47 -15.24 -8.19
CA THR A 223 13.87 -15.46 -8.57
C THR A 223 14.21 -14.59 -9.79
N ASP A 224 15.39 -13.97 -9.80
CA ASP A 224 15.94 -13.18 -10.92
C ASP A 224 14.95 -12.18 -11.54
N ILE A 225 14.28 -11.37 -10.71
CA ILE A 225 13.37 -10.34 -11.21
C ILE A 225 14.18 -9.19 -11.80
N ASP A 226 14.13 -9.05 -13.12
CA ASP A 226 14.60 -7.86 -13.84
C ASP A 226 13.42 -7.06 -14.44
N VAL A 227 13.73 -5.88 -14.96
CA VAL A 227 12.75 -4.98 -15.60
C VAL A 227 12.09 -5.64 -16.82
N GLN A 228 12.79 -6.52 -17.55
CA GLN A 228 12.25 -7.19 -18.74
C GLN A 228 11.25 -8.29 -18.37
N LYS A 229 11.55 -9.10 -17.35
CA LYS A 229 10.66 -10.11 -16.78
C LYS A 229 9.43 -9.45 -16.18
N ALA A 230 9.61 -8.32 -15.49
CA ALA A 230 8.52 -7.50 -14.97
C ALA A 230 7.61 -6.94 -16.08
N ALA A 231 8.20 -6.46 -17.18
CA ALA A 231 7.44 -5.99 -18.35
C ALA A 231 6.70 -7.12 -19.07
N LYS A 232 7.30 -8.33 -19.16
CA LYS A 232 6.65 -9.51 -19.75
C LYS A 232 5.42 -9.96 -18.96
N TRP A 233 5.35 -9.71 -17.64
CA TRP A 233 4.13 -9.97 -16.86
C TRP A 233 2.92 -9.14 -17.28
N LEU A 234 3.14 -8.01 -17.99
CA LEU A 234 2.06 -7.21 -18.57
C LEU A 234 1.55 -7.77 -19.92
N THR A 235 2.21 -8.77 -20.50
CA THR A 235 1.93 -9.24 -21.87
C THR A 235 1.80 -10.76 -22.01
N SER A 236 2.34 -11.57 -21.08
CA SER A 236 2.30 -13.02 -21.17
C SER A 236 0.99 -13.63 -20.66
N GLY A 237 0.42 -14.58 -21.41
CA GLY A 237 -0.60 -15.50 -20.89
C GLY A 237 0.01 -16.48 -19.87
N GLY A 238 -0.79 -16.99 -18.92
CA GLY A 238 -0.34 -18.00 -17.94
C GLY A 238 0.12 -17.44 -16.58
N SER A 239 -0.59 -16.45 -16.04
CA SER A 239 -0.35 -15.95 -14.68
C SER A 239 -0.96 -16.90 -13.63
N PRO A 240 -0.20 -17.35 -12.61
CA PRO A 240 -0.66 -18.36 -11.65
C PRO A 240 -1.84 -17.91 -10.77
N GLY A 241 -2.05 -16.59 -10.69
CA GLY A 241 -3.20 -15.98 -10.05
C GLY A 241 -4.02 -15.12 -11.00
N SER A 242 -5.34 -15.09 -10.79
CA SER A 242 -6.23 -14.15 -11.49
C SER A 242 -7.26 -13.56 -10.54
N GLY A 243 -7.67 -12.34 -10.80
CA GLY A 243 -8.59 -11.64 -9.91
C GLY A 243 -9.19 -10.39 -10.54
N TRP A 244 -10.11 -9.82 -9.79
CA TRP A 244 -10.74 -8.54 -10.10
C TRP A 244 -10.66 -7.64 -8.88
N GLY A 245 -10.64 -6.34 -9.15
CA GLY A 245 -10.77 -5.34 -8.11
C GLY A 245 -11.51 -4.10 -8.57
N ALA A 246 -11.76 -3.20 -7.63
CA ALA A 246 -12.42 -1.93 -7.88
C ALA A 246 -11.95 -0.83 -6.93
N ASP A 247 -12.10 0.41 -7.38
CA ASP A 247 -12.00 1.61 -6.55
C ASP A 247 -13.30 2.41 -6.68
N LEU A 248 -13.72 3.03 -5.58
CA LEU A 248 -14.88 3.93 -5.54
C LEU A 248 -14.47 5.23 -4.86
N GLY A 249 -14.90 6.36 -5.41
CA GLY A 249 -14.52 7.65 -4.85
C GLY A 249 -15.50 8.78 -5.15
N VAL A 250 -15.55 9.72 -4.22
CA VAL A 250 -16.32 10.96 -4.31
C VAL A 250 -15.42 12.12 -3.88
N VAL A 251 -15.62 13.27 -4.52
CA VAL A 251 -14.95 14.52 -4.18
C VAL A 251 -15.97 15.65 -4.16
N TYR A 252 -16.00 16.38 -3.04
CA TYR A 252 -16.75 17.60 -2.86
C TYR A 252 -15.80 18.81 -2.87
N GLU A 253 -16.21 19.89 -3.53
CA GLU A 253 -15.46 21.14 -3.60
C GLU A 253 -16.40 22.30 -3.26
N TYR A 254 -15.98 23.16 -2.33
CA TYR A 254 -16.61 24.46 -2.09
C TYR A 254 -15.89 25.54 -2.90
N ARG A 255 -16.63 26.23 -3.77
CA ARG A 255 -16.13 27.17 -4.78
C ARG A 255 -16.84 28.53 -4.62
N PRO A 256 -16.42 29.38 -3.66
CA PRO A 256 -17.12 30.64 -3.36
C PRO A 256 -17.17 31.61 -4.55
N ASP A 257 -16.13 31.59 -5.40
CA ASP A 257 -16.01 32.50 -6.56
C ASP A 257 -16.65 31.93 -7.85
N ALA A 258 -17.41 30.83 -7.74
CA ALA A 258 -18.05 30.19 -8.88
C ALA A 258 -19.02 31.13 -9.62
N GLY A 259 -19.68 32.05 -8.91
CA GLY A 259 -20.57 33.08 -9.49
C GLY A 259 -19.84 34.29 -10.11
N GLN A 260 -18.62 34.62 -9.65
CA GLN A 260 -17.86 35.76 -10.17
C GLN A 260 -17.05 35.43 -11.43
N SER A 261 -16.85 34.15 -11.73
CA SER A 261 -16.28 33.69 -13.01
C SER A 261 -17.28 33.74 -14.18
N GLY A 262 -18.53 34.18 -13.92
CA GLY A 262 -19.58 34.43 -14.91
C GLY A 262 -19.81 35.92 -15.22
N GLY A 263 -18.88 36.80 -14.90
CA GLY A 263 -18.99 38.25 -15.12
C GLY A 263 -18.71 38.70 -16.55
N LEU A 264 -19.65 38.45 -17.47
CA LEU A 264 -20.14 39.38 -18.48
C LEU A 264 -21.38 38.74 -19.11
N GLY A 265 -22.54 39.32 -18.81
CA GLY A 265 -23.83 38.82 -19.27
C GLY A 265 -23.89 38.69 -20.79
N MET A 266 -23.85 37.46 -21.28
CA MET A 266 -24.59 37.03 -22.46
C MET A 266 -24.84 35.52 -22.33
N GLN A 267 -26.12 35.18 -22.29
CA GLN A 267 -26.67 33.86 -22.52
C GLN A 267 -26.00 33.27 -23.79
N GLY A 268 -25.08 32.32 -23.64
CA GLY A 268 -24.57 31.52 -24.77
C GLY A 268 -23.06 31.25 -24.91
N SER A 269 -22.14 31.80 -24.11
CA SER A 269 -20.72 31.39 -24.19
C SER A 269 -19.89 31.77 -22.95
N GLY A 270 -19.66 30.81 -22.05
CA GLY A 270 -18.79 30.98 -20.90
C GLY A 270 -18.39 29.64 -20.30
N GLY A 271 -17.58 28.85 -21.02
CA GLY A 271 -17.04 27.61 -20.46
C GLY A 271 -16.13 27.93 -19.28
N ALA A 272 -16.45 27.42 -18.09
CA ALA A 272 -15.62 27.59 -16.90
C ALA A 272 -14.17 27.15 -17.16
N ASP A 273 -13.19 28.00 -16.85
CA ASP A 273 -11.76 27.73 -17.06
C ASP A 273 -11.35 26.45 -16.31
N ARG A 274 -11.14 25.36 -17.06
CA ARG A 274 -10.77 24.04 -16.52
C ARG A 274 -9.34 23.99 -16.00
N GLY A 275 -8.48 24.91 -16.45
CA GLY A 275 -7.06 24.94 -16.10
C GLY A 275 -6.77 25.62 -14.75
N ARG A 276 -7.79 26.17 -14.07
CA ARG A 276 -7.63 26.87 -12.79
C ARG A 276 -8.21 26.07 -11.63
N ASN A 277 -7.58 26.21 -10.47
CA ASN A 277 -8.07 25.69 -9.20
C ASN A 277 -9.11 26.64 -8.61
N LYS A 278 -10.36 26.16 -8.53
CA LYS A 278 -11.56 26.96 -8.23
C LYS A 278 -12.01 26.88 -6.77
N TYR A 279 -11.63 25.83 -6.05
CA TYR A 279 -12.11 25.61 -4.69
C TYR A 279 -11.38 26.47 -3.66
N LYS A 280 -12.07 26.77 -2.57
CA LYS A 280 -11.47 27.22 -1.31
C LYS A 280 -11.04 26.02 -0.47
N TYR A 281 -11.87 24.98 -0.42
CA TYR A 281 -11.49 23.67 0.10
C TYR A 281 -12.13 22.52 -0.70
N ARG A 282 -11.45 21.38 -0.70
CA ARG A 282 -11.87 20.12 -1.32
C ARG A 282 -11.84 19.02 -0.26
N LEU A 283 -12.91 18.24 -0.18
CA LEU A 283 -13.01 17.03 0.62
C LEU A 283 -13.07 15.84 -0.34
N SER A 284 -12.22 14.85 -0.14
CA SER A 284 -12.25 13.61 -0.92
C SER A 284 -12.41 12.42 0.01
N VAL A 285 -13.20 11.44 -0.43
CA VAL A 285 -13.34 10.13 0.23
C VAL A 285 -13.31 9.05 -0.85
N ALA A 286 -12.51 8.01 -0.64
CA ALA A 286 -12.45 6.87 -1.54
C ALA A 286 -12.19 5.56 -0.78
N VAL A 287 -12.70 4.46 -1.31
CA VAL A 287 -12.28 3.11 -0.93
C VAL A 287 -11.57 2.51 -2.14
N THR A 288 -10.29 2.18 -1.98
CA THR A 288 -9.44 1.69 -3.07
C THR A 288 -9.00 0.25 -2.83
N ASP A 289 -8.68 -0.42 -3.93
CA ASP A 289 -8.16 -1.78 -3.99
C ASP A 289 -9.08 -2.79 -3.29
N ILE A 290 -10.39 -2.67 -3.54
CA ILE A 290 -11.39 -3.67 -3.17
C ILE A 290 -11.18 -4.86 -4.09
N GLY A 291 -11.01 -6.07 -3.56
CA GLY A 291 -10.91 -7.27 -4.40
C GLY A 291 -9.87 -8.27 -3.92
N SER A 292 -9.55 -9.22 -4.78
CA SER A 292 -8.62 -10.30 -4.46
C SER A 292 -8.12 -11.03 -5.69
N ILE A 293 -7.01 -11.73 -5.53
CA ILE A 293 -6.41 -12.62 -6.51
C ILE A 293 -6.56 -14.05 -6.01
N LEU A 294 -7.06 -14.93 -6.87
CA LEU A 294 -7.15 -16.37 -6.62
C LEU A 294 -6.00 -17.07 -7.32
N TYR A 295 -5.13 -17.71 -6.55
CA TYR A 295 -4.02 -18.53 -7.04
C TYR A 295 -4.46 -19.99 -7.15
N ARG A 296 -4.20 -20.62 -8.30
CA ARG A 296 -4.57 -22.03 -8.58
C ARG A 296 -3.42 -22.84 -9.16
N GLU A 297 -2.51 -22.22 -9.89
CA GLU A 297 -1.38 -22.91 -10.50
C GLU A 297 -0.20 -22.93 -9.53
N GLN A 298 0.38 -24.12 -9.32
CA GLN A 298 1.50 -24.35 -8.39
C GLN A 298 1.24 -23.77 -6.98
N ALA A 299 -0.04 -23.66 -6.60
CA ALA A 299 -0.44 -23.13 -5.33
C ALA A 299 -0.45 -24.25 -4.29
N VAL A 300 0.14 -23.98 -3.14
CA VAL A 300 0.15 -24.85 -1.98
C VAL A 300 -0.28 -24.02 -0.80
N ALA A 301 -1.30 -24.48 -0.07
CA ALA A 301 -1.80 -23.80 1.10
C ALA A 301 -2.15 -24.82 2.18
N PHE A 302 -1.78 -24.50 3.41
CA PHE A 302 -2.13 -25.25 4.61
C PHE A 302 -2.80 -24.29 5.57
N GLN A 303 -4.09 -24.52 5.79
CA GLN A 303 -4.87 -23.77 6.76
C GLN A 303 -4.82 -24.51 8.11
N ASN A 304 -4.80 -23.76 9.20
CA ASN A 304 -4.90 -24.31 10.57
C ASN A 304 -3.75 -25.24 10.96
N ILE A 305 -2.51 -24.90 10.60
CA ILE A 305 -1.32 -25.59 11.09
C ILE A 305 -1.31 -25.48 12.62
N ASN A 306 -1.10 -26.61 13.30
CA ASN A 306 -0.98 -26.69 14.75
C ASN A 306 0.16 -27.65 15.11
N LEU A 307 1.30 -27.07 15.48
CA LEU A 307 2.53 -27.80 15.81
C LEU A 307 2.81 -27.71 17.29
N ARG A 308 3.39 -28.79 17.82
CA ARG A 308 3.90 -28.89 19.18
C ARG A 308 5.24 -29.61 19.18
N ASN A 309 6.18 -29.07 19.94
CA ASN A 309 7.51 -29.63 20.15
C ASN A 309 8.21 -30.05 18.83
N VAL A 310 8.41 -29.08 17.93
CA VAL A 310 9.13 -29.25 16.66
C VAL A 310 10.47 -28.53 16.77
N GLY A 311 11.57 -29.24 16.53
CA GLY A 311 12.88 -28.60 16.35
C GLY A 311 13.11 -28.28 14.88
N VAL A 312 13.71 -27.12 14.62
CA VAL A 312 14.20 -26.69 13.32
C VAL A 312 15.68 -26.36 13.49
N SER A 313 16.56 -27.06 12.78
CA SER A 313 18.00 -26.78 12.81
C SER A 313 18.39 -25.73 11.77
N GLU A 314 19.60 -25.20 11.87
CA GLU A 314 20.18 -24.37 10.81
C GLU A 314 20.24 -25.11 9.47
N SER A 315 20.58 -26.40 9.49
CA SER A 315 20.61 -27.27 8.32
C SER A 315 19.24 -27.42 7.62
N ASP A 316 18.13 -27.29 8.34
CA ASP A 316 16.78 -27.28 7.75
C ASP A 316 16.51 -25.99 6.95
N LEU A 317 17.15 -24.88 7.34
CA LEU A 317 16.94 -23.55 6.77
C LEU A 317 17.99 -23.17 5.71
N SER A 318 19.20 -23.71 5.81
CA SER A 318 20.30 -23.38 4.91
C SER A 318 20.02 -23.87 3.48
N GLY A 319 20.43 -23.10 2.46
CA GLY A 319 20.28 -23.48 1.06
C GLY A 319 18.83 -23.65 0.59
N LEU A 320 17.88 -22.89 1.15
CA LEU A 320 16.51 -22.82 0.64
C LEU A 320 16.51 -22.14 -0.74
N ASP A 321 15.98 -22.83 -1.74
CA ASP A 321 15.78 -22.33 -3.09
C ASP A 321 14.40 -22.75 -3.63
N ALA A 322 14.07 -22.32 -4.84
CA ALA A 322 12.76 -22.61 -5.43
C ALA A 322 12.54 -24.10 -5.76
N ASP A 323 13.62 -24.88 -5.97
CA ASP A 323 13.56 -26.28 -6.35
C ASP A 323 13.35 -27.19 -5.13
N ASN A 324 13.88 -26.79 -3.97
CA ASN A 324 13.79 -27.54 -2.72
C ASN A 324 12.78 -26.98 -1.70
N LEU A 325 12.13 -25.84 -1.99
CA LEU A 325 11.20 -25.16 -1.09
C LEU A 325 10.10 -26.08 -0.56
N ASP A 326 9.41 -26.82 -1.44
CA ASP A 326 8.30 -27.69 -1.04
C ASP A 326 8.80 -28.75 -0.04
N THR A 327 9.89 -29.44 -0.38
CA THR A 327 10.47 -30.49 0.47
C THR A 327 10.90 -29.96 1.84
N LYS A 328 11.63 -28.83 1.88
CA LYS A 328 12.13 -28.26 3.14
C LYS A 328 11.01 -27.70 4.01
N ILE A 329 10.05 -26.97 3.43
CA ILE A 329 8.90 -26.48 4.20
C ILE A 329 8.03 -27.63 4.69
N ASN A 330 7.85 -28.68 3.89
CA ASN A 330 7.13 -29.88 4.32
C ASN A 330 7.82 -30.55 5.51
N HIS A 331 9.15 -30.56 5.53
CA HIS A 331 9.93 -31.03 6.67
C HIS A 331 9.71 -30.17 7.93
N ILE A 332 9.94 -28.86 7.81
CA ILE A 332 9.89 -27.88 8.91
C ILE A 332 8.48 -27.80 9.53
N LEU A 333 7.46 -27.60 8.68
CA LEU A 333 6.08 -27.40 9.14
C LEU A 333 5.32 -28.72 9.32
N ARG A 334 5.98 -29.88 9.11
CA ARG A 334 5.37 -31.22 9.18
C ARG A 334 4.03 -31.27 8.45
N THR A 335 4.00 -30.69 7.25
CA THR A 335 2.77 -30.39 6.50
C THR A 335 1.94 -31.62 6.17
N GLN A 336 2.56 -32.81 6.13
CA GLN A 336 1.90 -34.11 5.97
C GLN A 336 0.82 -34.42 7.02
N LYS A 337 0.79 -33.68 8.14
CA LYS A 337 -0.22 -33.80 9.19
C LYS A 337 -1.46 -32.93 8.96
N PHE A 338 -1.48 -32.11 7.91
CA PHE A 338 -2.51 -31.12 7.65
C PHE A 338 -3.08 -31.23 6.24
N ASP A 339 -4.28 -30.71 6.06
CA ASP A 339 -4.95 -30.71 4.76
C ASP A 339 -4.24 -29.72 3.81
N ARG A 340 -3.73 -30.27 2.70
CA ARG A 340 -3.15 -29.48 1.61
C ARG A 340 -4.27 -28.99 0.69
N GLU A 341 -4.37 -27.67 0.57
CA GLU A 341 -5.14 -27.00 -0.46
C GLU A 341 -4.25 -26.63 -1.66
N ASN A 342 -4.75 -26.86 -2.88
CA ASN A 342 -4.04 -26.50 -4.11
C ASN A 342 -4.49 -25.14 -4.68
N ARG A 343 -5.05 -24.28 -3.82
CA ARG A 343 -5.50 -22.93 -4.18
C ARG A 343 -5.58 -22.07 -2.93
N PHE A 344 -5.38 -20.77 -3.06
CA PHE A 344 -5.68 -19.81 -2.00
C PHE A 344 -5.97 -18.43 -2.58
N ARG A 345 -6.63 -17.59 -1.78
CA ARG A 345 -7.00 -16.23 -2.16
C ARG A 345 -6.16 -15.22 -1.39
N ALA A 346 -5.48 -14.34 -2.11
CA ALA A 346 -4.81 -13.17 -1.54
C ALA A 346 -5.70 -11.94 -1.73
N GLY A 347 -6.01 -11.22 -0.65
CA GLY A 347 -6.76 -9.97 -0.74
C GLY A 347 -5.91 -8.86 -1.35
N LEU A 348 -6.53 -7.92 -2.05
CA LEU A 348 -5.88 -6.66 -2.36
C LEU A 348 -5.67 -5.81 -1.08
N PRO A 349 -4.74 -4.85 -1.07
CA PRO A 349 -4.50 -3.95 0.08
C PRO A 349 -5.60 -2.89 0.18
N THR A 350 -6.83 -3.31 0.48
CA THR A 350 -8.00 -2.42 0.53
C THR A 350 -7.82 -1.34 1.60
N ALA A 351 -8.08 -0.08 1.23
CA ALA A 351 -7.90 1.08 2.10
C ALA A 351 -9.04 2.09 1.95
N LEU A 352 -9.37 2.76 3.05
CA LEU A 352 -10.20 3.96 3.08
C LEU A 352 -9.28 5.19 3.05
N ASN A 353 -9.46 6.04 2.06
CA ASN A 353 -8.70 7.26 1.84
C ASN A 353 -9.59 8.47 2.06
N ILE A 354 -9.17 9.39 2.92
CA ILE A 354 -9.85 10.65 3.22
C ILE A 354 -8.83 11.77 3.12
N ASP A 355 -9.14 12.84 2.39
CA ASP A 355 -8.31 14.06 2.42
C ASP A 355 -9.13 15.34 2.39
N VAL A 356 -8.61 16.36 3.07
CA VAL A 356 -9.07 17.74 3.00
C VAL A 356 -7.94 18.58 2.46
N ASP A 357 -8.23 19.36 1.43
CA ASP A 357 -7.25 20.17 0.73
C ASP A 357 -7.73 21.63 0.68
N TYR A 358 -6.94 22.54 1.25
CA TYR A 358 -7.33 23.91 1.48
C TYR A 358 -6.44 24.87 0.68
N LYS A 359 -7.07 25.76 -0.09
CA LYS A 359 -6.39 26.82 -0.82
C LYS A 359 -6.19 28.02 0.10
N LEU A 360 -4.94 28.21 0.55
CA LEU A 360 -4.57 29.28 1.47
C LEU A 360 -4.65 30.64 0.77
N LYS A 361 -3.68 30.93 -0.11
CA LYS A 361 -3.56 32.18 -0.87
C LYS A 361 -2.75 31.95 -2.13
N GLY A 362 -3.23 32.49 -3.26
CA GLY A 362 -2.53 32.40 -4.55
C GLY A 362 -2.25 30.95 -4.96
N VAL A 363 -0.98 30.56 -4.89
CA VAL A 363 -0.43 29.25 -5.26
C VAL A 363 -0.17 28.34 -4.06
N LEU A 364 -0.47 28.79 -2.83
CA LEU A 364 -0.21 28.05 -1.61
C LEU A 364 -1.44 27.24 -1.19
N TYR A 365 -1.19 25.98 -0.81
CA TYR A 365 -2.19 25.04 -0.33
C TYR A 365 -1.67 24.28 0.89
N ALA A 366 -2.60 23.75 1.66
CA ALA A 366 -2.32 22.81 2.73
C ALA A 366 -3.31 21.65 2.66
N ASN A 367 -2.79 20.43 2.72
CA ASN A 367 -3.57 19.21 2.67
C ASN A 367 -3.42 18.42 3.97
N VAL A 368 -4.50 17.81 4.44
CA VAL A 368 -4.49 16.78 5.48
C VAL A 368 -5.08 15.52 4.87
N ALA A 369 -4.36 14.41 4.95
CA ALA A 369 -4.79 13.13 4.40
C ALA A 369 -4.66 12.02 5.43
N VAL A 370 -5.62 11.11 5.45
CA VAL A 370 -5.61 9.88 6.24
C VAL A 370 -5.92 8.72 5.29
N SER A 371 -5.10 7.68 5.34
CA SER A 371 -5.45 6.38 4.76
C SER A 371 -5.44 5.31 5.82
N HIS A 372 -6.51 4.53 5.85
CA HIS A 372 -6.72 3.47 6.80
C HIS A 372 -6.87 2.12 6.08
N GLY A 373 -5.95 1.18 6.34
CA GLY A 373 -6.04 -0.17 5.80
C GLY A 373 -7.21 -0.95 6.40
N LEU A 374 -8.10 -1.48 5.57
CA LEU A 374 -9.35 -2.13 6.01
C LEU A 374 -9.20 -3.64 6.24
N ARG A 375 -8.02 -4.21 6.02
CA ARG A 375 -7.79 -5.65 6.13
C ARG A 375 -7.41 -6.08 7.55
N THR A 376 -8.01 -7.18 8.02
CA THR A 376 -7.72 -7.79 9.32
C THR A 376 -6.28 -8.27 9.44
N ARG A 377 -5.71 -8.27 10.66
CA ARG A 377 -4.28 -8.47 10.98
C ARG A 377 -3.61 -9.68 10.33
N PHE A 378 -4.35 -10.79 10.15
CA PHE A 378 -3.91 -12.06 9.55
C PHE A 378 -4.55 -12.36 8.19
N ALA A 379 -5.15 -11.38 7.51
CA ALA A 379 -5.62 -11.61 6.16
C ALA A 379 -4.44 -11.98 5.23
N PRO A 380 -4.55 -13.01 4.36
CA PRO A 380 -3.53 -13.32 3.35
C PRO A 380 -3.38 -12.24 2.27
N GLY A 381 -2.14 -11.95 1.90
CA GLY A 381 -1.78 -11.04 0.81
C GLY A 381 -1.30 -9.66 1.28
N MET A 382 -0.89 -8.82 0.33
CA MET A 382 -0.32 -7.48 0.59
C MET A 382 -1.28 -6.56 1.35
N ARG A 383 -0.76 -5.76 2.28
CA ARG A 383 -1.51 -4.85 3.15
C ARG A 383 -1.18 -3.38 2.89
N HIS A 384 -2.19 -2.55 3.10
CA HIS A 384 -2.01 -1.12 3.31
C HIS A 384 -1.67 -0.87 4.79
N PHE A 385 -0.56 -0.17 5.05
CA PHE A 385 -0.24 0.32 6.39
C PHE A 385 -0.79 1.72 6.51
N SER A 386 -1.61 1.93 7.53
CA SER A 386 -2.33 3.18 7.73
C SER A 386 -1.36 4.33 8.00
N TYR A 387 -1.73 5.53 7.55
CA TYR A 387 -0.95 6.73 7.79
C TYR A 387 -1.84 7.97 7.87
N ALA A 388 -1.28 9.03 8.44
CA ALA A 388 -1.82 10.38 8.38
C ALA A 388 -0.71 11.33 7.91
N ALA A 389 -1.05 12.33 7.11
CA ALA A 389 -0.09 13.31 6.60
C ALA A 389 -0.68 14.73 6.59
N PHE A 390 0.17 15.70 6.91
CA PHE A 390 -0.05 17.11 6.64
C PHE A 390 0.94 17.57 5.58
N THR A 391 0.46 18.15 4.49
CA THR A 391 1.27 18.48 3.32
C THR A 391 1.04 19.93 2.92
N PRO A 392 1.87 20.87 3.41
CA PRO A 392 1.98 22.18 2.81
C PRO A 392 2.57 22.04 1.41
N ARG A 393 2.02 22.81 0.46
CA ARG A 393 2.50 22.83 -0.91
C ARG A 393 2.36 24.19 -1.58
N MET A 394 3.29 24.47 -2.47
CA MET A 394 3.19 25.52 -3.46
C MET A 394 2.92 24.87 -4.81
N GLU A 395 1.82 25.23 -5.46
CA GLU A 395 1.35 24.58 -6.67
C GLU A 395 1.00 25.60 -7.75
N THR A 396 1.63 25.45 -8.90
CA THR A 396 1.30 26.11 -10.15
C THR A 396 1.06 25.07 -11.23
N ARG A 397 0.70 25.53 -12.43
CA ARG A 397 0.55 24.64 -13.58
C ARG A 397 1.86 23.87 -13.88
N TRP A 398 3.00 24.56 -13.92
CA TRP A 398 4.28 23.95 -14.31
C TRP A 398 5.15 23.45 -13.16
N LEU A 399 5.00 24.03 -11.97
CA LEU A 399 5.83 23.71 -10.81
C LEU A 399 4.96 23.37 -9.61
N GLU A 400 5.31 22.32 -8.89
CA GLU A 400 4.79 22.00 -7.56
C GLU A 400 5.94 21.65 -6.63
N LEU A 401 5.94 22.25 -5.45
CA LEU A 401 6.82 21.90 -4.34
C LEU A 401 5.95 21.50 -3.16
N ALA A 402 6.14 20.30 -2.62
CA ALA A 402 5.33 19.79 -1.52
C ALA A 402 6.19 19.09 -0.46
N THR A 403 5.93 19.34 0.82
CA THR A 403 6.71 18.80 1.93
C THR A 403 5.82 18.10 2.96
N PRO A 404 5.47 16.82 2.76
CA PRO A 404 4.59 16.09 3.65
C PRO A 404 5.28 15.80 4.99
N ILE A 405 4.54 15.98 6.07
CA ILE A 405 4.87 15.54 7.42
C ILE A 405 3.88 14.45 7.76
N SER A 406 4.36 13.23 8.01
CA SER A 406 3.48 12.06 8.09
C SER A 406 3.78 11.16 9.27
N LEU A 407 2.72 10.59 9.85
CA LEU A 407 2.76 9.45 10.75
C LEU A 407 2.45 8.21 9.93
N SER A 408 3.51 7.55 9.46
CA SER A 408 3.47 6.35 8.62
C SER A 408 3.51 5.06 9.45
N ASN A 409 3.46 3.90 8.79
CA ASN A 409 3.61 2.59 9.43
C ASN A 409 2.61 2.33 10.56
N ASN A 410 1.31 2.44 10.25
CA ASN A 410 0.23 2.38 11.25
C ASN A 410 0.41 3.43 12.37
N TYR A 411 0.80 4.65 11.96
CA TYR A 411 1.02 5.79 12.86
C TYR A 411 2.16 5.61 13.88
N GLN A 412 3.14 4.75 13.58
CA GLN A 412 4.28 4.48 14.46
C GLN A 412 5.54 5.26 14.07
N THR A 413 5.67 5.71 12.82
CA THR A 413 6.90 6.34 12.32
C THR A 413 6.61 7.74 11.81
N LEU A 414 7.19 8.75 12.46
CA LEU A 414 7.23 10.11 11.92
C LEU A 414 8.20 10.18 10.73
N ALA A 415 7.74 10.73 9.62
CA ALA A 415 8.53 10.90 8.40
C ALA A 415 8.26 12.28 7.78
N TYR A 416 9.32 12.88 7.24
CA TYR A 416 9.28 14.15 6.52
C TYR A 416 9.67 13.89 5.08
N GLY A 417 8.88 14.37 4.13
CA GLY A 417 9.13 14.20 2.70
C GLY A 417 9.35 15.51 1.97
N ALA A 418 9.79 15.39 0.72
CA ALA A 418 9.85 16.48 -0.24
C ALA A 418 9.51 15.93 -1.63
N MET A 419 8.81 16.73 -2.43
CA MET A 419 8.51 16.44 -3.83
C MET A 419 8.63 17.70 -4.65
N VAL A 420 9.14 17.49 -5.87
CA VAL A 420 9.16 18.48 -6.92
C VAL A 420 8.45 17.90 -8.14
N ARG A 421 7.44 18.60 -8.65
CA ARG A 421 6.90 18.36 -9.98
C ARG A 421 7.28 19.52 -10.88
N PHE A 422 7.99 19.23 -11.96
CA PHE A 422 8.29 20.18 -13.01
C PHE A 422 7.69 19.69 -14.33
N GLY A 423 6.47 20.15 -14.61
CA GLY A 423 5.69 19.79 -15.79
C GLY A 423 5.51 18.27 -15.92
N PRO A 424 6.17 17.62 -16.90
CA PRO A 424 6.09 16.18 -17.15
C PRO A 424 6.81 15.30 -16.11
N LEU A 425 7.73 15.87 -15.34
CA LEU A 425 8.58 15.12 -14.41
C LEU A 425 8.12 15.35 -12.97
N VAL A 426 8.00 14.28 -12.20
CA VAL A 426 7.88 14.32 -10.73
C VAL A 426 9.03 13.52 -10.15
N VAL A 427 9.67 14.06 -9.12
CA VAL A 427 10.62 13.31 -8.29
C VAL A 427 10.36 13.67 -6.83
N GLY A 428 10.46 12.69 -5.94
CA GLY A 428 10.34 12.97 -4.52
C GLY A 428 10.64 11.78 -3.63
N SER A 429 10.46 12.02 -2.35
CA SER A 429 10.58 11.06 -1.27
C SER A 429 9.56 11.40 -0.19
N ASN A 430 8.91 10.40 0.37
CA ASN A 430 8.07 10.58 1.56
C ASN A 430 8.89 10.52 2.87
N ASN A 431 10.16 10.13 2.81
CA ASN A 431 11.08 10.16 3.93
C ASN A 431 12.49 10.58 3.49
N ILE A 432 12.74 11.89 3.46
CA ILE A 432 14.03 12.45 3.02
C ILE A 432 15.16 12.20 4.03
N ALA A 433 14.85 11.80 5.26
CA ALA A 433 15.86 11.45 6.25
C ALA A 433 16.85 10.44 5.65
N ALA A 434 16.35 9.38 5.02
CA ALA A 434 17.20 8.34 4.42
C ALA A 434 18.10 8.79 3.26
N LEU A 435 17.97 10.03 2.78
CA LEU A 435 18.88 10.61 1.80
C LEU A 435 20.17 11.16 2.46
N PHE A 436 20.19 11.30 3.79
CA PHE A 436 21.27 11.90 4.56
C PHE A 436 21.72 10.95 5.69
N GLU A 437 23.02 10.75 5.79
CA GLU A 437 23.68 9.80 6.70
C GLU A 437 23.41 10.07 8.18
N SER A 438 23.35 11.34 8.61
CA SER A 438 23.22 11.74 10.01
C SER A 438 21.79 11.69 10.60
N SER A 439 20.83 11.11 9.88
CA SER A 439 19.39 11.27 10.18
C SER A 439 18.72 10.07 10.87
N GLU A 440 19.43 8.95 10.98
CA GLU A 440 18.99 7.71 11.64
C GLU A 440 17.56 7.24 11.25
N PRO A 441 17.28 7.00 9.96
CA PRO A 441 15.92 6.76 9.49
C PRO A 441 15.41 5.35 9.86
N TYR A 442 14.10 5.24 10.08
CA TYR A 442 13.38 3.96 10.13
C TYR A 442 13.14 3.32 8.75
N GLY A 443 13.57 3.99 7.68
CA GLY A 443 13.39 3.49 6.32
C GLY A 443 13.55 4.56 5.25
N ALA A 444 13.63 4.12 4.01
CA ALA A 444 13.76 4.94 2.83
C ALA A 444 12.54 4.82 1.92
N ASN A 445 12.21 5.90 1.22
CA ASN A 445 11.31 5.87 0.08
C ASN A 445 11.78 6.88 -0.96
N VAL A 446 11.75 6.49 -2.23
CA VAL A 446 12.03 7.39 -3.36
C VAL A 446 11.09 7.04 -4.51
N TYR A 447 10.68 8.05 -5.25
CA TYR A 447 9.86 7.87 -6.43
C TYR A 447 10.15 8.90 -7.52
N ALA A 448 9.87 8.49 -8.75
CA ALA A 448 9.91 9.35 -9.92
C ALA A 448 8.77 9.00 -10.88
N GLU A 449 8.26 10.00 -11.60
CA GLU A 449 7.25 9.84 -12.64
C GLU A 449 7.62 10.69 -13.87
N LEU A 450 7.44 10.11 -15.05
CA LEU A 450 7.54 10.78 -16.34
C LEU A 450 6.23 10.64 -17.11
N SER A 451 5.66 11.77 -17.50
CA SER A 451 4.38 11.86 -18.21
C SER A 451 4.47 12.82 -19.39
N LEU A 452 3.84 12.49 -20.52
CA LEU A 452 3.50 13.46 -21.56
C LEU A 452 2.13 14.07 -21.24
N LEU A 453 1.96 15.36 -21.47
CA LEU A 453 0.73 16.06 -21.05
C LEU A 453 0.33 17.20 -21.99
N ALA A 454 -0.97 17.43 -22.08
CA ALA A 454 -1.55 18.64 -22.62
C ALA A 454 -2.51 19.25 -21.61
N TRP A 455 -2.25 20.50 -21.22
CA TRP A 455 -3.10 21.23 -20.29
C TRP A 455 -4.51 21.44 -20.86
N ALA A 456 -5.51 21.36 -20.01
CA ALA A 456 -6.83 21.85 -20.33
C ALA A 456 -6.73 23.36 -20.62
N HIS A 457 -6.90 23.74 -21.88
CA HIS A 457 -6.84 25.15 -22.27
C HIS A 457 -8.16 25.84 -21.95
N SER A 458 -8.06 27.04 -21.37
CA SER A 458 -9.10 28.05 -21.43
C SER A 458 -8.78 28.99 -22.57
N LYS A 459 -9.39 28.80 -23.74
CA LYS A 459 -9.57 29.88 -24.72
C LYS A 459 -10.79 29.64 -25.60
N ARG A 460 -11.72 30.59 -25.56
CA ARG A 460 -12.04 31.33 -26.79
C ARG A 460 -11.41 32.72 -26.66
N LYS A 461 -10.29 32.94 -27.36
CA LYS A 461 -10.00 34.29 -27.84
C LYS A 461 -11.06 34.50 -28.91
N ASN A 462 -12.08 35.31 -28.63
CA ASN A 462 -12.87 35.87 -29.73
C ASN A 462 -11.84 36.55 -30.64
N LYS A 463 -11.66 36.01 -31.85
CA LYS A 463 -11.18 36.84 -32.95
C LYS A 463 -12.24 37.91 -33.07
N ALA A 464 -12.01 39.06 -32.44
CA ALA A 464 -12.70 40.28 -32.82
C ALA A 464 -12.62 40.33 -34.34
N ALA A 465 -13.77 40.36 -34.99
CA ALA A 465 -13.85 40.63 -36.41
C ALA A 465 -12.93 41.84 -36.65
N LYS A 466 -11.87 41.65 -37.44
CA LYS A 466 -11.07 42.76 -37.92
C LYS A 466 -12.05 43.68 -38.63
N GLY A 467 -12.40 44.79 -37.98
CA GLY A 467 -13.12 45.88 -38.61
C GLY A 467 -12.38 46.21 -39.90
N LYS A 468 -13.06 45.98 -41.02
CA LYS A 468 -12.65 46.45 -42.32
C LYS A 468 -12.62 47.98 -42.20
N LYS A 469 -11.44 48.58 -42.15
CA LYS A 469 -11.28 50.04 -42.25
C LYS A 469 -11.78 50.44 -43.64
N THR A 470 -12.99 50.95 -43.72
CA THR A 470 -13.45 51.73 -44.86
C THR A 470 -12.93 53.15 -44.72
N SER A 471 -12.12 53.55 -45.68
CA SER A 471 -11.61 54.90 -45.90
C SER A 471 -12.76 55.87 -46.19
N ALA A 472 -12.63 57.09 -45.67
CA ALA A 472 -13.53 58.22 -45.91
C ALA A 472 -13.59 58.62 -47.40
N PRO A 473 -14.70 59.21 -47.89
CA PRO A 473 -14.72 59.93 -49.14
C PRO A 473 -14.59 61.46 -48.92
N THR A 474 -13.76 62.07 -49.76
CA THR A 474 -13.59 63.51 -49.94
C THR A 474 -14.59 64.04 -50.97
N THR A 475 -15.10 65.26 -50.72
CA THR A 475 -16.13 66.02 -51.44
C THR A 475 -15.66 66.74 -52.71
N VAL A 476 -16.46 66.77 -53.80
CA VAL A 476 -16.68 67.93 -54.73
C VAL A 476 -17.91 67.65 -55.67
N PRO A 477 -18.50 68.62 -56.43
CA PRO A 477 -19.96 68.90 -56.36
C PRO A 477 -20.72 68.96 -57.72
N THR A 478 -22.03 69.26 -57.63
CA THR A 478 -22.91 69.93 -58.61
C THR A 478 -23.44 69.17 -59.85
N SER A 479 -24.75 68.86 -59.85
CA SER A 479 -25.83 69.39 -60.73
C SER A 479 -26.99 68.38 -60.88
N ASP A 480 -28.20 68.86 -60.58
CA ASP A 480 -29.54 68.31 -60.89
C ASP A 480 -29.84 68.40 -62.41
N PRO A 481 -30.98 67.90 -62.97
CA PRO A 481 -32.03 67.05 -62.40
C PRO A 481 -32.55 65.90 -63.33
N THR A 482 -33.57 65.18 -62.82
CA THR A 482 -34.71 64.56 -63.56
C THR A 482 -34.56 63.15 -64.17
N LEU A 483 -35.24 62.14 -63.60
CA LEU A 483 -36.58 61.63 -63.99
C LEU A 483 -36.89 60.28 -63.29
N SER A 484 -38.14 60.17 -62.81
CA SER A 484 -38.89 58.96 -62.40
C SER A 484 -38.81 57.80 -63.42
N PRO A 485 -39.17 56.52 -63.14
CA PRO A 485 -40.18 56.09 -62.17
C PRO A 485 -39.86 54.84 -61.30
N ASP A 486 -40.56 54.81 -60.17
CA ASP A 486 -41.17 53.69 -59.44
C ASP A 486 -40.75 52.23 -59.76
N PRO A 487 -40.20 51.48 -58.78
CA PRO A 487 -40.17 50.02 -58.82
C PRO A 487 -41.20 49.41 -57.84
N THR A 488 -42.26 48.89 -58.46
CA THR A 488 -42.85 47.56 -58.30
C THR A 488 -42.75 46.84 -56.95
N LEU A 489 -43.95 46.45 -56.49
CA LEU A 489 -44.33 45.67 -55.31
C LEU A 489 -43.45 44.43 -55.04
N SER A 490 -42.92 44.36 -53.81
CA SER A 490 -42.36 43.16 -53.19
C SER A 490 -43.49 42.36 -52.52
N PRO A 491 -43.47 41.01 -52.54
CA PRO A 491 -44.62 40.20 -52.13
C PRO A 491 -44.92 40.27 -50.63
N GLU A 492 -46.21 40.14 -50.35
CA GLU A 492 -46.88 40.21 -49.05
C GLU A 492 -46.34 39.18 -48.02
N PRO A 493 -46.17 39.56 -46.74
CA PRO A 493 -45.68 38.65 -45.72
C PRO A 493 -46.70 37.54 -45.41
N THR A 494 -46.23 36.30 -45.39
CA THR A 494 -46.96 35.12 -44.94
C THR A 494 -47.44 35.31 -43.49
N PRO A 495 -48.72 35.03 -43.15
CA PRO A 495 -49.23 35.21 -41.80
C PRO A 495 -48.54 34.25 -40.82
N ALA A 496 -48.24 34.79 -39.64
CA ALA A 496 -47.63 34.07 -38.53
C ALA A 496 -48.52 32.92 -38.03
N PRO A 497 -47.94 31.78 -37.58
CA PRO A 497 -48.72 30.68 -37.03
C PRO A 497 -49.44 31.11 -35.75
N VAL A 498 -50.73 30.76 -35.67
CA VAL A 498 -51.60 30.94 -34.50
C VAL A 498 -51.03 30.11 -33.33
N PRO A 499 -50.95 30.66 -32.11
CA PRO A 499 -50.45 29.92 -30.96
C PRO A 499 -51.38 28.74 -30.60
N THR A 500 -50.78 27.57 -30.45
CA THR A 500 -51.41 26.38 -29.87
C THR A 500 -51.83 26.68 -28.42
N PRO A 501 -53.06 26.35 -27.99
CA PRO A 501 -53.49 26.59 -26.62
C PRO A 501 -52.61 25.85 -25.62
N GLU A 502 -52.22 26.57 -24.57
CA GLU A 502 -51.42 26.10 -23.45
C GLU A 502 -52.15 24.94 -22.73
N PRO A 503 -51.45 23.83 -22.40
CA PRO A 503 -52.08 22.70 -21.73
C PRO A 503 -52.57 23.13 -20.34
N THR A 504 -53.85 22.88 -20.08
CA THR A 504 -54.50 23.04 -18.78
C THR A 504 -53.72 22.24 -17.72
N PRO A 505 -53.36 22.83 -16.57
CA PRO A 505 -52.66 22.10 -15.53
C PRO A 505 -53.56 20.98 -15.00
N THR A 506 -53.14 19.74 -15.21
CA THR A 506 -53.67 18.60 -14.47
C THR A 506 -53.29 18.78 -13.01
N SER A 507 -54.29 18.79 -12.13
CA SER A 507 -54.14 18.80 -10.68
C SER A 507 -53.24 17.65 -10.25
N THR A 508 -51.99 17.96 -9.93
CA THR A 508 -51.06 17.06 -9.27
C THR A 508 -51.71 16.64 -7.96
N SER A 509 -52.00 15.34 -7.81
CA SER A 509 -52.42 14.75 -6.54
C SER A 509 -51.46 15.17 -5.44
N GLU A 510 -51.99 15.65 -4.32
CA GLU A 510 -51.23 15.99 -3.12
C GLU A 510 -50.25 14.86 -2.77
N PRO A 511 -49.02 15.18 -2.35
CA PRO A 511 -48.07 14.18 -1.89
C PRO A 511 -48.68 13.42 -0.71
N VAL A 512 -48.78 12.09 -0.86
CA VAL A 512 -49.04 11.20 0.27
C VAL A 512 -48.04 11.54 1.38
N PRO A 513 -48.49 11.88 2.59
CA PRO A 513 -47.59 12.23 3.68
C PRO A 513 -46.62 11.09 3.91
N THR A 514 -45.32 11.43 3.88
CA THR A 514 -44.24 10.55 4.28
C THR A 514 -44.58 9.98 5.66
N PRO A 515 -44.55 8.64 5.88
CA PRO A 515 -44.82 8.08 7.18
C PRO A 515 -43.87 8.72 8.19
N GLU A 516 -44.46 9.26 9.26
CA GLU A 516 -43.75 9.82 10.39
C GLU A 516 -42.76 8.77 10.90
N PRO A 517 -41.48 9.13 11.15
CA PRO A 517 -40.50 8.17 11.62
C PRO A 517 -41.02 7.54 12.90
N THR A 518 -41.25 6.23 12.87
CA THR A 518 -41.51 5.43 14.07
C THR A 518 -40.46 5.82 15.11
N PRO A 519 -40.87 6.22 16.33
CA PRO A 519 -39.94 6.65 17.35
C PRO A 519 -38.89 5.56 17.53
N THR A 520 -37.63 5.92 17.30
CA THR A 520 -36.48 5.08 17.61
C THR A 520 -36.65 4.67 19.07
N SER A 521 -36.83 3.37 19.30
CA SER A 521 -36.91 2.80 20.64
C SER A 521 -35.78 3.39 21.46
N GLU A 522 -36.10 3.94 22.64
CA GLU A 522 -35.10 4.39 23.60
C GLU A 522 -34.00 3.32 23.73
N PRO A 523 -32.72 3.72 23.79
CA PRO A 523 -31.65 2.75 23.96
C PRO A 523 -31.95 1.93 25.22
N VAL A 524 -32.09 0.62 25.02
CA VAL A 524 -32.16 -0.34 26.12
C VAL A 524 -30.98 -0.02 27.04
N PRO A 525 -31.21 0.28 28.33
CA PRO A 525 -30.14 0.62 29.24
C PRO A 525 -29.08 -0.47 29.16
N THR A 526 -27.84 -0.06 28.90
CA THR A 526 -26.69 -0.95 28.95
C THR A 526 -26.77 -1.72 30.26
N PRO A 527 -26.82 -3.07 30.24
CA PRO A 527 -26.90 -3.84 31.47
C PRO A 527 -25.76 -3.40 32.38
N GLU A 528 -26.09 -3.10 33.64
CA GLU A 528 -25.08 -2.79 34.65
C GLU A 528 -23.99 -3.86 34.60
N PRO A 529 -22.71 -3.45 34.70
CA PRO A 529 -21.62 -4.41 34.69
C PRO A 529 -21.90 -5.48 35.75
N ILE A 530 -21.97 -6.74 35.29
CA ILE A 530 -22.04 -7.89 36.19
C ILE A 530 -20.88 -7.71 37.18
N PRO A 531 -21.16 -7.70 38.50
CA PRO A 531 -20.13 -7.52 39.50
C PRO A 531 -19.03 -8.55 39.23
N THR A 532 -17.80 -8.05 39.10
CA THR A 532 -16.61 -8.88 38.99
C THR A 532 -16.71 -9.96 40.07
N PRO A 533 -16.66 -11.26 39.72
CA PRO A 533 -16.71 -12.30 40.73
C PRO A 533 -15.66 -12.01 41.79
N GLU A 534 -16.06 -12.07 43.06
CA GLU A 534 -15.13 -11.96 44.18
C GLU A 534 -13.93 -12.88 43.92
N PRO A 535 -12.69 -12.42 44.20
CA PRO A 535 -11.52 -13.24 44.03
C PRO A 535 -11.74 -14.55 44.78
N THR A 536 -11.66 -15.67 44.06
CA THR A 536 -11.67 -17.00 44.66
C THR A 536 -10.67 -16.99 45.82
N PRO A 537 -11.09 -17.34 47.06
CA PRO A 537 -10.22 -17.31 48.20
C PRO A 537 -8.96 -18.10 47.90
N GLU A 538 -7.81 -17.49 48.20
CA GLU A 538 -6.50 -18.10 48.06
C GLU A 538 -6.53 -19.50 48.69
N PRO A 539 -6.10 -20.54 47.97
CA PRO A 539 -6.14 -21.90 48.50
C PRO A 539 -5.38 -21.93 49.83
N ALA A 540 -6.03 -22.47 50.87
CA ALA A 540 -5.43 -22.62 52.18
C ALA A 540 -4.05 -23.30 52.05
N PRO A 541 -3.03 -22.84 52.80
CA PRO A 541 -1.69 -23.36 52.68
C PRO A 541 -1.71 -24.88 52.84
N THR A 542 -1.25 -25.57 51.79
CA THR A 542 -1.08 -27.02 51.79
C THR A 542 -0.24 -27.39 53.01
N SER A 543 -0.80 -28.21 53.90
CA SER A 543 -0.10 -28.73 55.07
C SER A 543 1.28 -29.25 54.69
N ALA A 544 2.29 -28.80 55.42
CA ALA A 544 3.69 -29.18 55.24
C ALA A 544 3.81 -30.72 55.11
N PRO A 545 4.66 -31.21 54.19
CA PRO A 545 4.85 -32.64 54.02
C PRO A 545 5.30 -33.28 55.34
N ILE A 546 4.63 -34.37 55.72
CA ILE A 546 5.07 -35.24 56.80
C ILE A 546 6.51 -35.69 56.47
N PRO A 547 7.47 -35.57 57.40
CA PRO A 547 8.84 -35.99 57.14
C PRO A 547 8.86 -37.47 56.74
N THR A 548 9.35 -37.72 55.54
CA THR A 548 9.65 -39.05 55.04
C THR A 548 10.69 -39.67 55.99
N SER A 549 10.38 -40.82 56.56
CA SER A 549 11.31 -41.60 57.38
C SER A 549 12.63 -41.81 56.65
N GLU A 550 13.74 -41.63 57.36
CA GLU A 550 15.11 -41.83 56.85
C GLU A 550 15.24 -43.18 56.13
N PRO A 551 15.96 -43.22 54.98
CA PRO A 551 16.21 -44.46 54.29
C PRO A 551 17.06 -45.40 55.15
N ILE A 552 16.61 -46.65 55.26
CA ILE A 552 17.37 -47.75 55.84
C ILE A 552 18.71 -47.88 55.07
N PRO A 553 19.87 -47.96 55.75
CA PRO A 553 21.15 -48.06 55.08
C PRO A 553 21.24 -49.33 54.22
N THR A 554 21.63 -49.13 52.96
CA THR A 554 21.95 -50.20 52.00
C THR A 554 23.09 -51.07 52.57
N PRO A 555 22.96 -52.41 52.56
CA PRO A 555 24.04 -53.29 53.01
C PRO A 555 25.29 -53.13 52.14
N GLU A 556 26.44 -53.14 52.80
CA GLU A 556 27.78 -52.99 52.24
C GLU A 556 28.07 -54.07 51.18
N PRO A 557 28.71 -53.73 50.03
CA PRO A 557 28.97 -54.72 48.99
C PRO A 557 30.02 -55.75 49.43
N THR A 558 29.67 -57.03 49.26
CA THR A 558 30.57 -58.18 49.43
C THR A 558 31.85 -58.01 48.59
N PRO A 559 33.05 -58.22 49.15
CA PRO A 559 34.31 -58.06 48.41
C PRO A 559 34.41 -59.04 47.23
N LYS A 560 34.83 -58.50 46.09
CA LYS A 560 35.10 -59.24 44.84
C LYS A 560 36.31 -60.18 45.05
N PRO A 561 36.28 -61.43 44.55
CA PRO A 561 37.41 -62.34 44.67
C PRO A 561 38.65 -61.82 43.93
N THR A 562 39.79 -61.83 44.64
CA THR A 562 41.13 -61.50 44.14
C THR A 562 41.54 -62.51 43.05
N SER A 563 41.85 -62.02 41.85
CA SER A 563 42.43 -62.83 40.78
C SER A 563 43.87 -63.24 41.14
N VAL A 564 44.17 -64.53 41.02
CA VAL A 564 45.52 -65.12 41.15
C VAL A 564 46.43 -64.55 40.05
N PRO A 565 47.68 -64.15 40.35
CA PRO A 565 48.61 -63.67 39.32
C PRO A 565 49.09 -64.80 38.39
N THR A 566 49.01 -64.53 37.09
CA THR A 566 49.61 -65.33 36.00
C THR A 566 51.14 -65.36 36.15
N PRO A 567 51.82 -66.52 36.04
CA PRO A 567 53.27 -66.59 36.12
C PRO A 567 53.96 -65.91 34.94
N THR A 568 54.99 -65.13 35.26
CA THR A 568 55.93 -64.45 34.35
C THR A 568 56.68 -65.48 33.48
N PRO A 569 56.72 -65.33 32.14
CA PRO A 569 57.62 -66.13 31.30
C PRO A 569 59.09 -65.65 31.43
N GLU A 570 60.02 -66.61 31.53
CA GLU A 570 61.47 -66.40 31.56
C GLU A 570 62.01 -65.70 30.30
N PRO A 571 63.10 -64.92 30.41
CA PRO A 571 63.70 -64.22 29.28
C PRO A 571 64.52 -65.16 28.37
N THR A 572 64.08 -65.32 27.13
CA THR A 572 64.87 -65.93 26.06
C THR A 572 65.89 -64.92 25.52
N SER A 573 67.13 -65.38 25.40
CA SER A 573 68.34 -64.67 24.97
C SER A 573 68.31 -64.12 23.54
N ALA A 574 69.13 -63.07 23.36
CA ALA A 574 69.40 -62.25 22.16
C ALA A 574 69.56 -62.97 20.80
N PRO A 575 69.36 -62.21 19.71
CA PRO A 575 70.41 -62.12 18.70
C PRO A 575 70.75 -60.68 18.25
N THR A 576 72.04 -60.41 18.34
CA THR A 576 73.01 -59.76 17.42
C THR A 576 72.54 -58.74 16.36
N ALA A 577 73.32 -57.66 16.33
CA ALA A 577 73.29 -56.49 15.45
C ALA A 577 73.20 -56.75 13.93
N SER A 578 72.55 -55.81 13.24
CA SER A 578 72.67 -55.60 11.80
C SER A 578 73.48 -54.31 11.53
N PRO A 579 74.44 -54.31 10.59
CA PRO A 579 75.41 -53.22 10.43
C PRO A 579 74.91 -52.08 9.52
N GLU A 580 75.41 -50.87 9.79
CA GLU A 580 75.43 -49.72 8.87
C GLU A 580 76.22 -50.03 7.59
N PRO A 581 75.89 -49.43 6.44
CA PRO A 581 76.84 -49.23 5.36
C PRO A 581 77.57 -47.88 5.52
N VAL A 582 78.91 -47.93 5.41
CA VAL A 582 79.80 -46.77 5.30
C VAL A 582 79.98 -46.40 3.82
N LYS A 583 80.06 -45.07 3.61
CA LYS A 583 80.44 -44.27 2.42
C LYS A 583 79.38 -43.96 1.38
#